data_AF-A0A2A7NTY3-F1
#
_entry.id   AF-A0A2A7NTY3-F1
#
_cell.length_a   1.000
_cell.length_b   1.000
_cell.length_c   1.000
_cell.angle_alpha   90.00
_cell.angle_beta   90.00
_cell.angle_gamma   90.00
#
_symmetry.space_group_name_H-M   'P 1'
#
loop_
_entity.id
_entity.type
_entity.pdbx_description
1 polymer ?
#
loop_
_entity_poly.entity_id
_entity_poly.type
_entity_poly.pdbx_seq_one_letter_code
_entity_poly.pdbx_strand_id
1 'polypeptide(L)' 'MVSRLLPSNDGLRGHPFGDDRRVVEEILYRYRTGVPWRDLPRAEFGP' A
#
# COMPACT_ATOMS: atom_id res chain seq x y z
N MET A 1 2.86 5.17 -6.80
CA MET A 1 2.52 5.54 -8.21
C MET A 1 1.33 4.74 -8.75
N VAL A 2 0.93 3.63 -8.13
CA VAL A 2 -0.26 2.83 -8.49
C VAL A 2 -1.45 3.11 -7.56
N SER A 3 -1.24 3.72 -6.38
CA SER A 3 -2.31 4.06 -5.41
C SER A 3 -3.38 4.98 -5.99
N ARG A 4 -3.04 5.76 -7.02
CA ARG A 4 -3.95 6.63 -7.77
C ARG A 4 -4.88 5.87 -8.73
N LEU A 5 -4.54 4.63 -9.07
CA LEU A 5 -5.35 3.72 -9.90
C LEU A 5 -6.22 2.79 -9.05
N LEU A 6 -5.96 2.70 -7.74
CA LEU A 6 -6.83 1.98 -6.82
C LEU A 6 -8.09 2.81 -6.56
N PRO A 7 -9.28 2.18 -6.60
CA PRO A 7 -10.53 2.87 -6.33
C PRO A 7 -10.44 3.61 -4.99
N SER A 8 -10.74 4.90 -5.00
CA SER A 8 -10.88 5.66 -3.76
C SER A 8 -12.07 5.12 -2.99
N ASN A 9 -11.87 4.90 -1.70
CA ASN A 9 -12.92 4.46 -0.80
C ASN A 9 -13.89 5.60 -0.40
N ASP A 10 -13.86 6.71 -1.15
CA ASP A 10 -14.65 7.90 -0.91
C ASP A 10 -16.11 7.61 -1.26
N GLY A 11 -17.00 7.63 -0.26
CA GLY A 11 -18.43 7.42 -0.43
C GLY A 11 -18.93 5.96 -0.41
N LEU A 12 -18.07 4.95 -0.23
CA LEU A 12 -18.50 3.56 -0.08
C LEU A 12 -18.89 3.26 1.38
N ARG A 13 -20.16 2.87 1.62
CA ARG A 13 -20.62 2.37 2.93
C ARG A 13 -20.17 0.92 3.13
N GLY A 14 -18.94 0.76 3.58
CA GLY A 14 -18.33 -0.47 4.09
C GLY A 14 -17.29 -0.10 5.15
N HIS A 15 -16.68 -1.09 5.83
CA HIS A 15 -15.55 -0.83 6.74
C HIS A 15 -14.53 0.03 5.97
N PRO A 16 -14.04 1.15 6.52
CA PRO A 16 -13.02 1.93 5.84
C PRO A 16 -11.86 0.96 5.55
N PHE A 17 -11.61 0.68 4.27
CA PHE A 17 -10.46 -0.05 3.81
C PHE A 17 -9.25 0.76 4.28
N GLY A 18 -8.68 0.36 5.42
CA GLY A 18 -7.51 1.00 5.99
C GLY A 18 -6.33 0.67 5.08
N ASP A 19 -5.62 1.70 4.62
CA ASP A 19 -4.32 1.66 3.96
C ASP A 19 -4.03 0.48 2.98
N ASP A 20 -5.04 -0.08 2.30
CA ASP A 20 -4.84 -1.06 1.22
C ASP A 20 -3.90 -0.51 0.14
N ARG A 21 -3.95 0.81 -0.06
CA ARG A 21 -3.00 1.56 -0.89
C ARG A 21 -1.56 1.37 -0.44
N ARG A 22 -1.28 1.40 0.86
CA ARG A 22 0.07 1.13 1.39
C ARG A 22 0.48 -0.30 1.14
N VAL A 23 -0.38 -1.28 1.41
CA VAL A 23 -0.07 -2.70 1.18
C VAL A 23 0.27 -2.96 -0.29
N VAL A 24 -0.49 -2.38 -1.22
CA VAL A 24 -0.24 -2.55 -2.65
C VAL A 24 1.06 -1.83 -3.08
N GLU A 25 1.31 -0.62 -2.59
CA GLU A 25 2.57 0.09 -2.89
C GLU A 25 3.78 -0.64 -2.27
N GLU A 26 3.63 -1.26 -1.11
CA GLU A 26 4.65 -2.08 -0.44
C GLU A 26 4.98 -3.33 -1.27
N ILE A 27 3.96 -4.05 -1.75
CA ILE A 27 4.10 -5.19 -2.67
C ILE A 27 4.87 -4.75 -3.93
N LEU A 28 4.46 -3.63 -4.54
CA LEU A 28 5.09 -3.10 -5.75
C LEU A 28 6.55 -2.67 -5.50
N TYR A 29 6.82 -2.04 -4.36
CA TYR A 29 8.17 -1.63 -3.98
C TYR A 29 9.08 -2.85 -3.88
N ARG A 30 8.63 -3.91 -3.20
CA ARG A 30 9.34 -5.19 -3.12
C ARG A 30 9.59 -5.79 -4.50
N TYR A 31 8.61 -5.79 -5.40
CA TYR A 31 8.81 -6.30 -6.76
C TYR A 31 9.81 -5.48 -7.58
N ARG A 32 9.89 -4.16 -7.37
CA ARG A 32 10.83 -3.29 -8.08
C ARG A 32 12.26 -3.37 -7.54
N THR A 33 12.41 -3.48 -6.23
CA THR A 33 13.72 -3.38 -5.55
C THR A 33 14.28 -4.73 -5.13
N GLY A 34 13.47 -5.78 -5.10
CA GLY A 34 13.87 -7.13 -4.68
C GLY A 34 14.13 -7.29 -3.19
N VAL A 35 13.82 -6.29 -2.36
CA VAL A 35 14.11 -6.33 -0.92
C VAL A 35 13.21 -7.35 -0.18
N PRO A 36 13.73 -8.02 0.85
CA PRO A 36 12.90 -8.86 1.71
C PRO A 36 11.94 -7.99 2.53
N TRP A 37 10.82 -8.58 2.96
CA TRP A 37 9.77 -7.88 3.72
C TRP A 37 10.26 -7.17 4.98
N ARG A 38 11.35 -7.66 5.59
CA ARG A 38 11.92 -7.07 6.81
C ARG A 38 12.63 -5.75 6.57
N ASP A 39 13.12 -5.53 5.35
CA ASP A 39 13.94 -4.37 4.98
C ASP A 39 13.11 -3.28 4.28
N LEU A 40 11.78 -3.45 4.29
CA LEU A 40 10.89 -2.44 3.76
C LEU A 40 10.89 -1.20 4.64
N PRO A 41 10.86 0.00 4.04
CA PRO A 41 10.86 1.25 4.80
C PRO A 41 9.57 1.37 5.63
N ARG A 42 9.68 1.11 6.93
CA ARG A 42 8.58 1.23 7.90
C ARG A 42 7.99 2.64 7.98
N ALA A 43 8.79 3.68 7.70
CA ALA A 43 8.29 5.05 7.67
C ALA A 43 7.23 5.27 6.57
N GLU A 44 7.30 4.50 5.47
CA GLU A 44 6.37 4.62 4.34
C GLU A 44 5.24 3.58 4.41
N PHE A 45 5.55 2.34 4.80
CA PHE A 45 4.62 1.20 4.74
C PHE A 45 4.23 0.58 6.10
N GLY A 46 4.87 1.00 7.20
CA GLY A 46 4.54 0.53 8.55
C GLY A 46 3.45 1.38 9.21
N PRO A 47 2.81 0.84 10.27
CA PRO A 47 2.01 1.65 11.19
C PRO A 47 2.88 2.66 11.96
#